data_AF-A0A376LFM5-F1
#
_entry.id   AF-A0A376LFM5-F1
#
_cell.length_a   1.000
_cell.length_b   1.000
_cell.length_c   1.000
_cell.angle_alpha   90.00
_cell.angle_beta   90.00
_cell.angle_gamma   90.00
#
_symmetry.space_group_name_H-M   'P 1'
#
loop_
_entity.id
_entity.type
_entity.pdbx_description
1 polymer ?
#
loop_
_entity_poly.entity_id
_entity_poly.type
_entity_poly.pdbx_seq_one_letter_code
_entity_poly.pdbx_strand_id
1 'polypeptide(L)'
;MRGAITLAGVLSIPLLLPDGNVFPARYELVFLAAGVILFSLFVGVVMLPILLQHIEVADHSQQLKEERIARAATAEVAIVAIQKMEERLAADTEENIDNQLLTEVSSRVIGNLRRRADGRNDVESSVQEENLERRFRLAALRSERAELYHLRATREISNETLQKLLHDLDLLEALLIEENQ
;
A
#
# COMPACT_ATOMS: atom_id res chain seq x y z
N MET A 1 -17.36 23.55 -13.56
CA MET A 1 -18.63 24.28 -13.80
C MET A 1 -18.46 25.41 -14.82
N ARG A 2 -18.24 25.14 -16.13
CA ARG A 2 -17.98 26.22 -17.13
C ARG A 2 -19.09 26.48 -18.16
N GLY A 3 -20.12 25.63 -18.25
CA GLY A 3 -21.27 25.84 -19.17
C GLY A 3 -22.61 26.07 -18.48
N ALA A 4 -22.74 25.71 -17.20
CA ALA A 4 -24.03 25.72 -16.49
C ALA A 4 -24.57 27.15 -16.26
N ILE A 5 -23.69 28.11 -15.95
CA ILE A 5 -24.08 29.51 -15.69
C ILE A 5 -24.51 30.20 -16.99
N THR A 6 -23.79 29.96 -18.09
CA THR A 6 -24.12 30.52 -19.41
C THR A 6 -25.43 29.93 -19.95
N LEU A 7 -25.65 28.63 -19.77
CA LEU A 7 -26.89 27.96 -20.15
C LEU A 7 -28.08 28.47 -19.31
N ALA A 8 -27.90 28.62 -18.00
CA ALA A 8 -28.93 29.14 -17.10
C ALA A 8 -29.34 30.58 -17.46
N GLY A 9 -28.37 31.44 -17.79
CA GLY A 9 -28.64 32.81 -18.23
C GLY A 9 -29.46 32.85 -19.53
N VAL A 10 -29.15 32.01 -20.51
CA VAL A 10 -29.87 31.96 -21.79
C VAL A 10 -31.28 31.34 -21.63
N LEU A 11 -31.43 30.32 -20.78
CA LEU A 11 -32.74 29.72 -20.50
C LEU A 11 -33.65 30.63 -19.66
N SER A 12 -33.08 31.57 -18.88
CA SER A 12 -33.86 32.56 -18.12
C SER A 12 -34.47 33.67 -18.98
N ILE A 13 -34.13 33.75 -20.28
CA ILE A 13 -34.71 34.73 -21.20
C ILE A 13 -36.18 34.35 -21.47
N PRO A 14 -37.15 35.25 -21.18
CA PRO A 14 -38.57 34.97 -21.33
C PRO A 14 -38.94 34.68 -22.78
N LEU A 15 -39.90 33.78 -22.99
CA LEU A 15 -40.37 33.38 -24.33
C LEU A 15 -41.16 34.51 -25.02
N LEU A 16 -41.82 35.35 -24.23
CA LEU A 16 -42.77 36.37 -24.66
C LEU A 16 -42.45 37.69 -23.94
N LEU A 17 -42.66 38.81 -24.63
CA LEU A 17 -42.67 40.14 -24.03
C LEU A 17 -43.94 40.32 -23.17
N PRO A 18 -43.96 41.31 -22.25
CA PRO A 18 -45.16 41.66 -21.47
C PRO A 18 -46.40 41.94 -22.32
N ASP A 19 -46.19 42.37 -23.56
CA ASP A 19 -47.25 42.67 -24.54
C ASP A 19 -47.70 41.43 -25.35
N GLY A 20 -47.21 40.23 -25.03
CA GLY A 20 -47.60 38.96 -25.66
C GLY A 20 -46.88 38.61 -26.98
N ASN A 21 -45.99 39.48 -27.47
CA ASN A 21 -45.17 39.22 -28.66
C ASN A 21 -43.97 38.31 -28.34
N VAL A 22 -43.48 37.53 -29.32
CA VAL A 22 -42.29 36.67 -29.14
C VAL A 22 -41.02 37.49 -28.88
N PHE A 23 -40.16 37.00 -28.00
CA PHE A 23 -38.89 37.69 -27.69
C PHE A 23 -37.97 37.71 -28.93
N PRO A 24 -37.58 38.88 -29.44
CA PRO A 24 -36.77 38.98 -30.64
C PRO A 24 -35.35 38.47 -30.39
N ALA A 25 -34.75 37.87 -31.42
CA ALA A 25 -33.36 37.42 -31.42
C ALA A 25 -32.97 36.31 -30.40
N ARG A 26 -33.94 35.61 -29.78
CA ARG A 26 -33.67 34.58 -28.77
C ARG A 26 -32.87 33.40 -29.31
N TYR A 27 -33.20 32.93 -30.52
CA TYR A 27 -32.52 31.77 -31.11
C TYR A 27 -31.06 32.09 -31.46
N GLU A 28 -30.78 33.33 -31.86
CA GLU A 28 -29.44 33.86 -32.13
C GLU A 28 -28.60 33.92 -30.85
N LEU A 29 -29.19 34.34 -29.73
CA LEU A 29 -28.53 34.31 -28.42
C LEU A 29 -28.24 32.88 -27.94
N VAL A 30 -29.19 31.96 -28.11
CA VAL A 30 -29.00 30.53 -27.78
C VAL A 30 -27.88 29.93 -28.65
N PHE A 31 -27.86 30.25 -29.94
CA PHE A 31 -26.85 29.78 -30.88
C PHE A 31 -25.45 30.29 -30.50
N LEU A 32 -25.31 31.58 -30.18
CA LEU A 32 -24.05 32.13 -29.71
C LEU A 32 -23.59 31.50 -28.39
N ALA A 33 -24.49 31.31 -27.43
CA ALA A 33 -24.14 30.69 -26.16
C ALA A 33 -23.65 29.23 -26.34
N ALA A 34 -24.36 28.45 -27.16
CA ALA A 34 -23.93 27.08 -27.49
C ALA A 34 -22.58 27.07 -28.22
N GLY A 35 -22.37 27.99 -29.16
CA GLY A 35 -21.11 28.15 -29.89
C GLY A 35 -19.93 28.51 -28.97
N VAL A 36 -20.11 29.46 -28.05
CA VAL A 36 -19.08 29.86 -27.08
C VAL A 36 -18.75 28.70 -26.12
N ILE A 37 -19.75 27.95 -25.66
CA ILE A 37 -19.53 26.76 -24.81
C ILE A 37 -18.68 25.72 -25.55
N LEU A 38 -19.09 25.34 -26.77
CA LEU A 38 -18.36 24.37 -27.59
C LEU A 38 -16.93 24.84 -27.88
N PHE A 39 -16.77 26.11 -28.26
CA PHE A 39 -15.46 26.68 -28.53
C PHE A 39 -14.55 26.66 -27.30
N SER A 40 -15.06 27.07 -26.14
CA SER A 40 -14.29 27.08 -24.88
C SER A 40 -13.88 25.68 -24.44
N LEU A 41 -14.73 24.67 -24.66
CA LEU A 41 -14.43 23.27 -24.34
C LEU A 41 -13.38 22.72 -25.30
N PHE A 42 -13.51 23.00 -26.60
CA PHE A 42 -12.54 22.60 -27.61
C PHE A 42 -11.16 23.19 -27.32
N VAL A 43 -11.08 24.49 -27.04
CA VAL A 43 -9.84 25.16 -26.64
C VAL A 43 -9.29 24.55 -25.35
N GLY A 44 -10.14 24.29 -24.36
CA GLY A 44 -9.71 23.62 -23.12
C GLY A 44 -9.09 22.24 -23.36
N VAL A 45 -9.73 21.40 -24.18
CA VAL A 45 -9.26 20.04 -24.50
C VAL A 45 -7.94 20.06 -25.27
N VAL A 46 -7.73 21.01 -26.17
CA VAL A 46 -6.49 21.13 -26.95
C VAL A 46 -5.38 21.82 -26.17
N MET A 47 -5.70 22.85 -25.38
CA MET A 47 -4.70 23.67 -24.68
C MET A 47 -4.18 22.99 -23.41
N LEU A 48 -5.01 22.19 -22.73
CA LEU A 48 -4.65 21.49 -21.50
C LEU A 48 -3.49 20.48 -21.68
N PRO A 49 -3.45 19.59 -22.70
CA PRO A 49 -2.29 18.71 -22.91
C PRO A 49 -1.02 19.49 -23.25
N ILE A 50 -1.11 20.62 -23.97
CA ILE A 50 0.04 21.47 -24.32
C ILE A 50 0.62 22.15 -23.07
N LEU A 51 -0.25 22.61 -22.15
CA LEU A 51 0.17 23.19 -20.87
C LEU A 51 0.74 22.13 -19.92
N LEU A 52 0.17 20.92 -19.91
CA LEU A 52 0.61 19.83 -19.05
C LEU A 52 1.88 19.13 -19.55
N GLN A 53 2.23 19.22 -20.84
CA GLN A 53 3.45 18.65 -21.39
C GLN A 53 4.74 19.17 -20.71
N HIS A 54 4.70 20.39 -20.17
CA HIS A 54 5.87 21.04 -19.57
C HIS A 54 5.84 21.03 -18.04
N ILE A 55 4.82 20.44 -17.43
CA ILE A 55 4.84 20.15 -15.99
C ILE A 55 5.51 18.79 -15.86
N GLU A 56 6.81 18.80 -15.51
CA GLU A 56 7.51 17.61 -15.04
C GLU A 56 6.77 17.07 -13.83
N VAL A 57 5.90 16.07 -14.07
CA VAL A 57 5.37 15.21 -13.02
C VAL A 57 6.59 14.63 -12.33
N ALA A 58 6.77 14.93 -11.04
CA ALA A 58 7.89 14.47 -10.23
C ALA A 58 8.24 13.03 -10.61
N ASP A 59 9.44 12.85 -11.15
CA ASP A 59 9.82 11.66 -11.89
C ASP A 59 9.84 10.45 -10.95
N HIS A 60 8.71 9.74 -10.88
CA HIS A 60 8.57 8.53 -10.06
C HIS A 60 9.67 7.52 -10.37
N SER A 61 10.23 7.55 -11.59
CA SER A 61 11.35 6.68 -11.97
C SER A 61 12.65 7.05 -11.24
N GLN A 62 12.91 8.33 -10.98
CA GLN A 62 14.07 8.79 -10.20
C GLN A 62 13.92 8.40 -8.73
N GLN A 63 12.74 8.61 -8.14
CA GLN A 63 12.48 8.21 -6.75
C GLN A 63 12.65 6.70 -6.55
N LEU A 64 12.14 5.88 -7.46
CA LEU A 64 12.33 4.43 -7.42
C LEU A 64 13.80 4.02 -7.57
N LYS A 65 14.58 4.76 -8.36
CA LYS A 65 16.01 4.51 -8.52
C LYS A 65 16.79 4.89 -7.25
N GLU A 66 16.47 6.03 -6.63
CA GLU A 66 17.04 6.46 -5.35
C GLU A 66 16.74 5.45 -4.24
N GLU A 67 15.49 4.97 -4.15
CA GLU A 67 15.10 3.95 -3.17
C GLU A 67 15.88 2.65 -3.37
N ARG A 68 16.00 2.16 -4.61
CA ARG A 68 16.78 0.95 -4.92
C ARG A 68 18.24 1.08 -4.51
N ILE A 69 18.87 2.22 -4.79
CA ILE A 69 20.25 2.49 -4.38
C ILE A 69 20.39 2.50 -2.86
N ALA A 70 19.49 3.22 -2.16
CA ALA A 70 19.50 3.29 -0.71
C ALA A 70 19.29 1.91 -0.07
N ARG A 71 18.37 1.11 -0.62
CA ARG A 71 18.07 -0.25 -0.13
C ARG A 71 19.23 -1.21 -0.35
N ALA A 72 19.89 -1.15 -1.51
CA ALA A 72 21.08 -1.96 -1.77
C ALA A 72 22.23 -1.60 -0.83
N ALA A 73 22.52 -0.30 -0.67
CA ALA A 73 23.60 0.17 0.19
C ALA A 73 23.36 -0.20 1.68
N THR A 74 22.14 -0.01 2.18
CA THR A 74 21.80 -0.34 3.57
C THR A 74 21.85 -1.84 3.84
N ALA A 75 21.40 -2.68 2.89
CA ALA A 75 21.51 -4.13 3.01
C ALA A 75 22.96 -4.61 3.04
N GLU A 76 23.83 -4.03 2.22
CA GLU A 76 25.26 -4.37 2.22
C GLU A 76 25.92 -4.09 3.57
N VAL A 77 25.69 -2.89 4.14
CA VAL A 77 26.21 -2.52 5.46
C VAL A 77 25.70 -3.47 6.55
N ALA A 78 24.41 -3.82 6.51
CA ALA A 78 23.83 -4.73 7.49
C ALA A 78 24.35 -6.18 7.36
N ILE A 79 24.63 -6.65 6.15
CA ILE A 79 25.27 -7.97 5.91
C ILE A 79 26.66 -8.00 6.55
N VAL A 80 27.47 -6.97 6.34
CA VAL A 80 28.81 -6.86 6.95
C VAL A 80 28.73 -6.87 8.47
N ALA A 81 27.74 -6.17 9.05
CA ALA A 81 27.52 -6.16 10.49
C ALA A 81 27.19 -7.55 11.04
N ILE A 82 26.37 -8.34 10.32
CA ILE A 82 26.03 -9.71 10.69
C ILE A 82 27.27 -10.61 10.60
N GLN A 83 28.07 -10.50 9.54
CA GLN A 83 29.29 -11.30 9.38
C GLN A 83 30.29 -11.02 10.52
N LYS A 84 30.48 -9.74 10.88
CA LYS A 84 31.33 -9.38 12.02
C LYS A 84 30.77 -9.91 13.35
N MET A 85 29.45 -9.96 13.49
CA MET A 85 28.81 -10.55 14.66
C MET A 85 29.02 -12.06 14.71
N GLU A 86 28.88 -12.77 13.58
CA GLU A 86 29.19 -14.19 13.46
C GLU A 86 30.64 -14.49 13.82
N GLU A 87 31.61 -13.73 13.31
CA GLU A 87 33.03 -13.90 13.68
C GLU A 87 33.28 -13.69 15.18
N ARG A 88 32.62 -12.70 15.79
CA ARG A 88 32.74 -12.44 17.24
C ARG A 88 32.15 -13.58 18.06
N LEU A 89 30.97 -14.06 17.69
CA LEU A 89 30.27 -15.14 18.38
C LEU A 89 30.99 -16.49 18.21
N ALA A 90 31.56 -16.75 17.03
CA ALA A 90 32.36 -17.94 16.78
C ALA A 90 33.70 -17.93 17.57
N ALA A 91 34.25 -16.75 17.85
CA ALA A 91 35.44 -16.59 18.69
C ALA A 91 35.12 -16.57 20.20
N ASP A 92 33.87 -16.32 20.57
CA ASP A 92 33.45 -16.25 21.96
C ASP A 92 33.20 -17.66 22.52
N THR A 93 34.09 -18.07 23.43
CA THR A 93 34.00 -19.40 24.06
C THR A 93 33.00 -19.42 25.22
N GLU A 94 32.55 -18.27 25.74
CA GLU A 94 31.60 -18.21 26.87
C GLU A 94 30.18 -18.58 26.45
N GLU A 95 29.73 -18.19 25.26
CA GLU A 95 28.36 -18.47 24.81
C GLU A 95 28.17 -19.92 24.31
N ASN A 96 29.27 -20.66 24.02
CA ASN A 96 29.28 -22.07 23.58
C ASN A 96 28.19 -22.39 22.53
N ILE A 97 28.04 -21.51 21.54
CA ILE A 97 27.06 -21.65 20.46
C ILE A 97 27.61 -22.63 19.43
N ASP A 98 26.76 -23.54 18.94
CA ASP A 98 27.10 -24.41 17.82
C ASP A 98 27.39 -23.58 16.57
N ASN A 99 28.62 -23.67 16.07
CA ASN A 99 29.06 -22.96 14.87
C ASN A 99 28.21 -23.29 13.64
N GLN A 100 27.66 -24.51 13.56
CA GLN A 100 26.75 -24.87 12.47
C GLN A 100 25.43 -24.07 12.56
N LEU A 101 24.87 -23.94 13.76
CA LEU A 101 23.64 -23.19 14.00
C LEU A 101 23.86 -21.69 13.76
N LEU A 102 25.03 -21.17 14.16
CA LEU A 102 25.41 -19.78 13.91
C LEU A 102 25.44 -19.45 12.41
N THR A 103 26.12 -20.27 11.61
CA THR A 103 26.21 -20.08 10.15
C THR A 103 24.86 -20.31 9.45
N GLU A 104 24.04 -21.24 9.91
CA GLU A 104 22.69 -21.45 9.38
C GLU A 104 21.81 -20.22 9.60
N VAL A 105 21.81 -19.67 10.82
CA VAL A 105 21.03 -18.47 11.14
C VAL A 105 21.56 -17.25 10.39
N SER A 106 22.89 -17.04 10.35
CA SER A 106 23.50 -15.90 9.65
C SER A 106 23.17 -15.94 8.16
N SER A 107 23.31 -17.11 7.51
CA SER A 107 23.01 -17.29 6.08
C SER A 107 21.53 -17.06 5.76
N ARG A 108 20.61 -17.51 6.63
CA ARG A 108 19.18 -17.26 6.48
C ARG A 108 18.85 -15.76 6.56
N VAL A 109 19.42 -15.06 7.53
CA VAL A 109 19.20 -13.61 7.72
C VAL A 109 19.81 -12.82 6.55
N ILE A 110 21.05 -13.09 6.17
CA ILE A 110 21.74 -12.47 5.02
C ILE A 110 20.95 -12.72 3.73
N GLY A 111 20.45 -13.94 3.52
CA GLY A 111 19.63 -14.30 2.37
C GLY A 111 18.34 -13.47 2.28
N ASN A 112 17.69 -13.20 3.42
CA ASN A 112 16.51 -12.33 3.47
C ASN A 112 16.87 -10.86 3.14
N LEU A 113 17.97 -10.33 3.67
CA LEU A 113 18.43 -8.97 3.35
C LEU A 113 18.72 -8.80 1.86
N ARG A 114 19.38 -9.76 1.22
CA ARG A 114 19.68 -9.71 -0.23
C ARG A 114 18.42 -9.73 -1.07
N ARG A 115 17.44 -10.59 -0.74
CA ARG A 115 16.15 -10.62 -1.44
C ARG A 115 15.40 -9.30 -1.36
N ARG A 116 15.42 -8.66 -0.18
CA ARG A 116 14.84 -7.32 -0.01
C ARG A 116 15.59 -6.26 -0.83
N ALA A 117 16.92 -6.32 -0.89
CA ALA A 117 17.77 -5.37 -1.61
C ALA A 117 17.60 -5.42 -3.12
N ASP A 118 17.52 -6.62 -3.70
CA ASP A 118 17.44 -6.81 -5.16
C ASP A 118 16.15 -6.29 -5.78
N GLY A 119 15.16 -5.89 -4.97
CA GLY A 119 13.85 -5.43 -5.46
C GLY A 119 13.12 -6.49 -6.29
N ARG A 120 13.57 -7.75 -6.19
CA ARG A 120 12.92 -8.93 -6.81
C ARG A 120 11.61 -9.28 -6.10
N ASN A 121 11.39 -8.67 -4.95
CA ASN A 121 10.09 -8.43 -4.37
C ASN A 121 9.44 -7.29 -5.16
N ASP A 122 8.78 -7.62 -6.28
CA ASP A 122 7.75 -6.73 -6.81
C ASP A 122 6.86 -6.38 -5.63
N VAL A 123 6.66 -5.09 -5.32
CA VAL A 123 5.97 -4.66 -4.08
C VAL A 123 4.62 -5.36 -3.95
N GLU A 124 3.97 -5.62 -5.08
CA GLU A 124 2.73 -6.39 -5.18
C GLU A 124 2.90 -7.88 -4.84
N SER A 125 3.98 -8.52 -5.29
CA SER A 125 4.31 -9.92 -4.96
C SER A 125 4.69 -10.09 -3.48
N SER A 126 5.41 -9.14 -2.88
CA SER A 126 5.74 -9.22 -1.44
C SER A 126 4.51 -9.05 -0.56
N VAL A 127 3.60 -8.14 -0.92
CA VAL A 127 2.33 -7.98 -0.19
C VAL A 127 1.49 -9.24 -0.28
N GLN A 128 1.44 -9.90 -1.44
CA GLN A 128 0.72 -11.17 -1.60
C GLN A 128 1.35 -12.30 -0.76
N GLU A 129 2.67 -12.41 -0.74
CA GLU A 129 3.40 -13.41 0.03
C GLU A 129 3.20 -13.22 1.54
N GLU A 130 3.31 -11.98 2.04
CA GLU A 130 3.05 -11.63 3.45
C GLU A 130 1.61 -11.91 3.87
N ASN A 131 0.64 -11.55 3.02
CA ASN A 131 -0.78 -11.86 3.26
C ASN A 131 -1.03 -13.37 3.32
N LEU A 132 -0.38 -14.15 2.45
CA LEU A 132 -0.53 -15.59 2.43
C LEU A 132 0.09 -16.23 3.68
N GLU A 133 1.30 -15.79 4.06
CA GLU A 133 1.98 -16.23 5.27
C GLU A 133 1.12 -15.93 6.51
N ARG A 134 0.58 -14.73 6.62
CA ARG A 134 -0.32 -14.32 7.71
C ARG A 134 -1.54 -15.23 7.80
N ARG A 135 -2.18 -15.54 6.67
CA ARG A 135 -3.33 -16.45 6.62
C ARG A 135 -2.99 -17.85 7.09
N PHE A 136 -1.82 -18.38 6.73
CA PHE A 136 -1.36 -19.68 7.23
C PHE A 136 -1.07 -19.66 8.73
N ARG A 137 -0.41 -18.61 9.23
CA ARG A 137 -0.16 -18.45 10.67
C ARG A 137 -1.46 -18.38 11.48
N LEU A 138 -2.45 -17.61 11.03
CA LEU A 138 -3.77 -17.54 11.67
C LEU A 138 -4.50 -18.89 11.65
N ALA A 139 -4.39 -19.66 10.55
CA ALA A 139 -4.97 -20.99 10.48
C ALA A 139 -4.31 -21.97 11.47
N ALA A 140 -2.98 -21.88 11.64
CA ALA A 140 -2.24 -22.66 12.63
C ALA A 140 -2.69 -22.32 14.06
N LEU A 141 -2.72 -21.03 14.43
CA LEU A 141 -3.16 -20.57 15.76
C LEU A 141 -4.58 -21.04 16.10
N ARG A 142 -5.51 -21.00 15.14
CA ARG A 142 -6.87 -21.52 15.34
C ARG A 142 -6.90 -23.01 15.61
N SER A 143 -6.03 -23.77 14.93
CA SER A 143 -5.92 -25.22 15.13
C SER A 143 -5.31 -25.55 16.49
N GLU A 144 -4.27 -24.83 16.90
CA GLU A 144 -3.66 -24.96 18.23
C GLU A 144 -4.68 -24.67 19.35
N ARG A 145 -5.48 -23.61 19.19
CA ARG A 145 -6.56 -23.29 20.13
C ARG A 145 -7.59 -24.43 20.25
N ALA A 146 -7.99 -25.02 19.13
CA ALA A 146 -8.93 -26.15 19.15
C ALA A 146 -8.35 -27.36 19.91
N GLU A 147 -7.06 -27.64 19.72
CA GLU A 147 -6.38 -28.73 20.41
C GLU A 147 -6.27 -28.48 21.91
N LEU A 148 -5.98 -27.24 22.34
CA LEU A 148 -5.96 -26.88 23.76
C LEU A 148 -7.31 -27.12 24.44
N TYR A 149 -8.42 -26.81 23.77
CA TYR A 149 -9.75 -27.14 24.29
C TYR A 149 -10.01 -28.64 24.35
N HIS A 150 -9.53 -29.40 23.37
CA HIS A 150 -9.62 -30.86 23.37
C HIS A 150 -8.84 -31.47 24.54
N LEU A 151 -7.58 -31.07 24.74
CA LEU A 151 -6.73 -31.50 25.87
C LEU A 151 -7.35 -31.13 27.23
N ARG A 152 -8.07 -30.00 27.31
CA ARG A 152 -8.83 -29.64 28.50
C ARG A 152 -10.01 -30.58 28.72
N ALA A 153 -10.75 -30.91 27.67
CA ALA A 153 -11.90 -31.80 27.72
C ALA A 153 -11.49 -33.23 28.13
N THR A 154 -10.33 -33.71 27.68
CA THR A 154 -9.75 -35.00 28.08
C THR A 154 -9.06 -34.98 29.45
N ARG A 155 -9.02 -33.82 30.13
CA ARG A 155 -8.39 -33.58 31.43
C ARG A 155 -6.86 -33.79 31.45
N GLU A 156 -6.20 -33.70 30.30
CA GLU A 156 -4.74 -33.75 30.22
C GLU A 156 -4.09 -32.47 30.73
N ILE A 157 -4.78 -31.32 30.60
CA ILE A 157 -4.29 -30.02 31.08
C ILE A 157 -5.21 -29.37 32.14
N SER A 158 -4.58 -28.64 33.05
CA SER A 158 -5.28 -27.86 34.07
C SER A 158 -5.95 -26.61 33.48
N ASN A 159 -6.92 -26.03 34.19
CA ASN A 159 -7.57 -24.80 33.75
C ASN A 159 -6.60 -23.61 33.71
N GLU A 160 -5.68 -23.55 34.66
CA GLU A 160 -4.66 -22.51 34.75
C GLU A 160 -3.70 -22.58 33.56
N THR A 161 -3.25 -23.81 33.21
CA THR A 161 -2.40 -24.05 32.04
C THR A 161 -3.09 -23.65 30.74
N LEU A 162 -4.36 -24.02 30.58
CA LEU A 162 -5.17 -23.62 29.42
C LEU A 162 -5.23 -22.10 29.30
N GLN A 163 -5.56 -21.40 30.39
CA GLN A 163 -5.76 -19.97 30.36
C GLN A 163 -4.47 -19.20 30.07
N LYS A 164 -3.33 -19.69 30.58
CA LYS A 164 -2.01 -19.15 30.24
C LYS A 164 -1.69 -19.34 28.75
N LEU A 165 -1.85 -20.55 28.22
CA LEU A 165 -1.52 -20.83 26.81
C LEU A 165 -2.46 -20.10 25.84
N LEU A 166 -3.75 -19.99 26.16
CA LEU A 166 -4.69 -19.20 25.36
C LEU A 166 -4.31 -17.73 25.33
N HIS A 167 -3.85 -17.17 26.46
CA HIS A 167 -3.39 -15.79 26.52
C HIS A 167 -2.16 -15.55 25.64
N ASP A 168 -1.21 -16.48 25.63
CA ASP A 168 -0.03 -16.40 24.76
C ASP A 168 -0.43 -16.46 23.27
N LEU A 169 -1.40 -17.32 22.91
CA LEU A 169 -1.96 -17.38 21.55
C LEU A 169 -2.73 -16.10 21.17
N ASP A 170 -3.50 -15.52 22.10
CA ASP A 170 -4.20 -14.25 21.90
C ASP A 170 -3.21 -13.12 21.59
N LEU A 171 -2.07 -13.08 22.31
CA LEU A 171 -1.02 -12.08 22.07
C LEU A 171 -0.40 -12.23 20.67
N LEU A 172 -0.10 -13.47 20.26
CA LEU A 172 0.42 -13.75 18.91
C LEU A 172 -0.59 -13.39 17.81
N GLU A 173 -1.88 -13.67 18.04
CA GLU A 173 -2.94 -13.30 17.11
C GLU A 173 -3.10 -11.77 17.01
N ALA A 174 -3.00 -11.05 18.13
CA ALA A 174 -3.06 -9.60 18.15
C ALA A 174 -1.93 -8.97 17.31
N LEU A 175 -0.69 -9.44 17.46
CA LEU A 175 0.46 -8.95 16.67
C LEU A 175 0.25 -9.15 15.15
N LEU A 176 -0.44 -10.21 14.75
CA LEU A 176 -0.73 -10.48 13.34
C LEU A 176 -1.90 -9.65 12.79
N ILE A 177 -2.80 -9.17 13.65
CA ILE A 177 -3.96 -8.36 13.27
C ILE A 177 -3.60 -6.87 13.22
N GLU A 178 -2.76 -6.39 14.15
CA GLU A 178 -2.44 -4.97 14.33
C GLU A 178 -1.58 -4.40 13.19
N GLU A 179 -0.80 -5.24 12.51
CA GLU A 179 0.01 -4.91 11.33
C GLU A 179 -0.85 -4.65 10.05
N ASN A 180 -2.06 -4.10 10.21
CA ASN A 180 -3.08 -3.90 9.17
C ASN A 180 -3.78 -2.52 9.27
N GLN A 181 -3.27 -1.61 10.11
CA GLN A 181 -3.68 -0.22 10.23
C GLN A 181 -2.53 0.72 9.87
#